data_AF-A0A5M3WH97-F1
#
_entry.id   AF-A0A5M3WH97-F1
#
_cell.length_a   1.000
_cell.length_b   1.000
_cell.length_c   1.000
_cell.angle_alpha   90.00
_cell.angle_beta   90.00
_cell.angle_gamma   90.00
#
_symmetry.space_group_name_H-M   'P 1'
#
loop_
_entity.id
_entity.type
_entity.pdbx_description
1 polymer ?
#
loop_
_entity_poly.entity_id
_entity_poly.type
_entity_poly.pdbx_seq_one_letter_code
_entity_poly.pdbx_strand_id
1 'polypeptide(L)'
;MEIVPLLGAFVLTLGVATPALADPDISSVRISPTTVEVSQSKRATVTVKVKVVDADSVTATASSRDGADEVTFGLFTEYTEDYWTGIARIGGDMPTGAWTLQITATDGDTTTTTTRTFWVKRKTATTLVATKTSVPKGAKVKLYGHVYRITSDADLRHKLVRIYYRKSGTTAWHSFTSVRTDGTGYFEKTIRPKFDAKWMAVSVATNTYAKSESPAKFIDTWPY
;
A
#
# COMPACT_ATOMS: atom_id res chain seq x y z
N MET A 1 46.65 -57.52 -57.45
CA MET A 1 45.59 -57.49 -56.41
C MET A 1 45.48 -56.04 -56.00
N GLU A 2 44.59 -55.31 -56.67
CA GLU A 2 44.44 -53.86 -56.56
C GLU A 2 43.63 -53.48 -55.32
N ILE A 3 44.08 -52.43 -54.63
CA ILE A 3 43.40 -51.84 -53.47
C ILE A 3 42.51 -50.71 -54.01
N VAL A 4 41.19 -50.87 -53.89
CA VAL A 4 40.19 -49.84 -54.22
C VAL A 4 39.97 -48.96 -52.98
N PRO A 5 40.17 -47.63 -53.02
CA PRO A 5 39.85 -46.77 -51.89
C PRO A 5 38.35 -46.46 -51.85
N LEU A 6 37.74 -46.68 -50.68
CA LEU A 6 36.35 -46.36 -50.37
C LEU A 6 36.22 -44.85 -50.12
N LEU A 7 35.56 -44.12 -51.04
CA LEU A 7 35.19 -42.72 -50.82
C LEU A 7 34.05 -42.65 -49.79
N GLY A 8 34.33 -42.13 -48.59
CA GLY A 8 33.30 -41.79 -47.61
C GLY A 8 32.65 -40.44 -47.94
N ALA A 9 31.36 -40.43 -48.22
CA ALA A 9 30.58 -39.20 -48.38
C ALA A 9 30.26 -38.62 -47.00
N PHE A 10 30.86 -37.46 -46.67
CA PHE A 10 30.57 -36.70 -45.45
C PHE A 10 29.42 -35.72 -45.75
N VAL A 11 28.22 -36.00 -45.23
CA VAL A 11 27.07 -35.08 -45.35
C VAL A 11 27.21 -34.00 -44.28
N LEU A 12 27.54 -32.78 -44.69
CA LEU A 12 27.57 -31.60 -43.83
C LEU A 12 26.13 -31.08 -43.66
N THR A 13 25.49 -31.36 -42.53
CA THR A 13 24.24 -30.68 -42.15
C THR A 13 24.58 -29.28 -41.66
N LEU A 14 24.32 -28.28 -42.50
CA LEU A 14 24.33 -26.88 -42.09
C LEU A 14 23.14 -26.65 -41.15
N GLY A 15 23.40 -26.67 -39.84
CA GLY A 15 22.43 -26.17 -38.87
C GLY A 15 22.25 -24.67 -39.11
N VAL A 16 21.08 -24.27 -39.60
CA VAL A 16 20.66 -22.86 -39.50
C VAL A 16 20.56 -22.54 -38.03
N ALA A 17 21.48 -21.71 -37.52
CA ALA A 17 21.34 -21.14 -36.19
C ALA A 17 20.06 -20.31 -36.18
N THR A 18 19.04 -20.80 -35.47
CA THR A 18 17.87 -19.99 -35.15
C THR A 18 18.39 -18.74 -34.44
N PRO A 19 18.07 -17.51 -34.90
CA PRO A 19 18.46 -16.32 -34.16
C PRO A 19 17.93 -16.47 -32.73
N ALA A 20 18.80 -16.25 -31.74
CA ALA A 20 18.37 -16.21 -30.35
C ALA A 20 17.28 -15.13 -30.25
N LEU A 21 16.08 -15.53 -29.83
CA LEU A 21 15.04 -14.57 -29.46
C LEU A 21 15.61 -13.65 -28.39
N ALA A 22 15.34 -12.35 -28.50
CA ALA A 22 15.73 -11.41 -27.47
C ALA A 22 14.96 -11.73 -26.19
N ASP A 23 15.62 -11.67 -25.02
CA ASP A 23 14.92 -11.88 -23.75
C ASP A 23 13.82 -10.81 -23.58
N PRO A 24 12.64 -11.18 -23.05
CA PRO A 24 11.56 -10.22 -22.80
C PRO A 24 12.03 -9.09 -21.88
N ASP A 25 11.72 -7.83 -22.21
CA ASP A 25 12.13 -6.67 -21.41
C ASP A 25 10.95 -6.05 -20.64
N ILE A 26 11.03 -6.09 -19.30
CA ILE A 26 10.06 -5.43 -18.42
C ILE A 26 10.50 -3.99 -18.14
N SER A 27 10.08 -3.07 -19.00
CA SER A 27 10.46 -1.66 -18.93
C SER A 27 9.74 -0.85 -17.83
N SER A 28 8.53 -1.26 -17.39
CA SER A 28 7.81 -0.55 -16.32
C SER A 28 6.80 -1.43 -15.58
N VAL A 29 6.73 -1.28 -14.26
CA VAL A 29 5.69 -1.89 -13.41
C VAL A 29 5.06 -0.82 -12.51
N ARG A 30 3.73 -0.71 -12.53
CA ARG A 30 2.95 0.20 -11.70
C ARG A 30 1.93 -0.57 -10.88
N ILE A 31 1.88 -0.33 -9.58
CA ILE A 31 0.89 -0.90 -8.66
C ILE A 31 0.05 0.23 -8.09
N SER A 32 -1.28 0.10 -8.16
CA SER A 32 -2.21 1.07 -7.59
C SER A 32 -3.34 0.38 -6.82
N PRO A 33 -3.56 0.71 -5.54
CA PRO A 33 -2.71 1.55 -4.69
C PRO A 33 -1.46 0.78 -4.19
N THR A 34 -0.38 1.49 -3.83
CA THR A 34 0.79 0.86 -3.18
C THR A 34 0.55 0.55 -1.69
N THR A 35 -0.46 1.15 -1.09
CA THR A 35 -1.00 0.77 0.23
C THR A 35 -2.49 0.47 0.09
N VAL A 36 -2.82 -0.80 0.29
CA VAL A 36 -4.15 -1.38 0.17
C VAL A 36 -4.78 -1.39 1.55
N GLU A 37 -5.81 -0.57 1.74
CA GLU A 37 -6.55 -0.51 3.00
C GLU A 37 -7.78 -1.42 2.94
N VAL A 38 -7.79 -2.47 3.76
CA VAL A 38 -8.87 -3.47 3.79
C VAL A 38 -9.70 -3.37 5.07
N SER A 39 -10.96 -3.76 4.96
CA SER A 39 -11.89 -3.88 6.08
C SER A 39 -12.57 -5.26 6.04
N GLN A 40 -13.11 -5.78 7.15
CA GLN A 40 -13.63 -7.16 7.19
C GLN A 40 -14.72 -7.42 6.14
N SER A 41 -15.57 -6.43 5.89
CA SER A 41 -16.72 -6.56 4.98
C SER A 41 -16.45 -6.11 3.55
N LYS A 42 -15.25 -5.62 3.21
CA LYS A 42 -14.97 -5.08 1.87
C LYS A 42 -13.59 -5.48 1.37
N ARG A 43 -13.56 -6.00 0.15
CA ARG A 43 -12.32 -6.24 -0.58
C ARG A 43 -11.82 -4.95 -1.22
N ALA A 44 -10.51 -4.74 -1.18
CA ALA A 44 -9.86 -3.65 -1.88
C ALA A 44 -9.35 -4.13 -3.23
N THR A 45 -9.51 -3.32 -4.27
CA THR A 45 -9.00 -3.61 -5.61
C THR A 45 -7.54 -3.17 -5.71
N VAL A 46 -6.70 -4.04 -6.25
CA VAL A 46 -5.32 -3.74 -6.62
C VAL A 46 -5.21 -3.89 -8.12
N THR A 47 -4.69 -2.85 -8.77
CA THR A 47 -4.40 -2.83 -10.20
C THR A 47 -2.90 -2.83 -10.42
N VAL A 48 -2.44 -3.70 -11.30
CA VAL A 48 -1.07 -3.79 -11.78
C VAL A 48 -1.07 -3.43 -13.25
N LYS A 49 -0.21 -2.51 -13.67
CA LYS A 49 0.07 -2.22 -15.08
C LYS A 49 1.54 -2.52 -15.36
N VAL A 50 1.82 -3.37 -16.34
CA VAL A 50 3.16 -3.81 -16.73
C VAL A 50 3.39 -3.46 -18.20
N LYS A 51 4.45 -2.70 -18.49
CA LYS A 51 4.93 -2.51 -19.86
C LYS A 51 6.02 -3.53 -20.13
N VAL A 52 5.82 -4.33 -21.17
CA VAL A 52 6.75 -5.38 -21.59
C VAL A 52 6.98 -5.27 -23.09
N VAL A 53 8.21 -5.48 -23.52
CA VAL A 53 8.61 -5.59 -24.93
C VAL A 53 9.01 -7.04 -25.18
N ASP A 54 8.66 -7.56 -26.36
CA ASP A 54 9.00 -8.92 -26.82
C ASP A 54 8.59 -10.01 -25.81
N ALA A 55 7.29 -10.13 -25.52
CA ALA A 55 6.76 -11.18 -24.66
C ALA A 55 5.44 -11.76 -25.19
N ASP A 56 5.37 -13.09 -25.26
CA ASP A 56 4.17 -13.86 -25.56
C ASP A 56 3.17 -13.85 -24.41
N SER A 57 3.66 -13.84 -23.17
CA SER A 57 2.81 -13.87 -21.98
C SER A 57 3.45 -13.14 -20.80
N VAL A 58 2.58 -12.60 -19.94
CA VAL A 58 2.98 -12.00 -18.67
C VAL A 58 2.12 -12.58 -17.56
N THR A 59 2.75 -13.01 -16.49
CA THR A 59 2.09 -13.47 -15.26
C THR A 59 2.45 -12.55 -14.11
N ALA A 60 1.51 -12.40 -13.17
CA ALA A 60 1.73 -11.60 -11.97
C ALA A 60 1.08 -12.28 -10.77
N THR A 61 1.90 -12.52 -9.74
CA THR A 61 1.51 -13.25 -8.53
C THR A 61 2.02 -12.49 -7.32
N ALA A 62 1.14 -12.20 -6.36
CA ALA A 62 1.52 -11.57 -5.11
C ALA A 62 1.46 -12.56 -3.96
N SER A 63 2.52 -12.62 -3.16
CA SER A 63 2.58 -13.42 -1.93
C SER A 63 2.67 -12.54 -0.69
N SER A 64 2.03 -12.97 0.39
CA SER A 64 2.18 -12.36 1.71
C SER A 64 3.61 -12.54 2.24
N ARG A 65 4.07 -11.65 3.11
CA ARG A 65 5.43 -11.70 3.68
C ARG A 65 5.80 -13.05 4.33
N ASP A 66 4.82 -13.70 4.96
CA ASP A 66 4.97 -15.00 5.61
C ASP A 66 4.79 -16.18 4.66
N GLY A 67 4.46 -15.93 3.39
CA GLY A 67 4.20 -16.97 2.38
C GLY A 67 2.91 -17.75 2.63
N ALA A 68 2.06 -17.32 3.56
CA ALA A 68 0.83 -18.02 3.92
C ALA A 68 -0.28 -17.85 2.87
N ASP A 69 -0.27 -16.74 2.12
CA ASP A 69 -1.29 -16.41 1.13
C ASP A 69 -0.67 -15.95 -0.18
N GLU A 70 -1.36 -16.30 -1.27
CA GLU A 70 -0.99 -15.93 -2.63
C GLU A 70 -2.22 -15.42 -3.39
N VAL A 71 -2.01 -14.41 -4.24
CA VAL A 71 -3.03 -13.84 -5.11
C VAL A 71 -2.47 -13.68 -6.51
N THR A 72 -3.02 -14.43 -7.45
CA THR A 72 -2.71 -14.28 -8.88
C THR A 72 -3.55 -13.16 -9.50
N PHE A 73 -2.91 -12.34 -10.32
CA PHE A 73 -3.55 -11.30 -11.11
C PHE A 73 -3.85 -11.86 -12.50
N GLY A 74 -5.13 -11.90 -12.88
CA GLY A 74 -5.51 -12.15 -14.27
C GLY A 74 -5.07 -10.96 -15.11
N LEU A 75 -3.97 -11.11 -15.85
CA LEU A 75 -3.44 -10.09 -16.74
C LEU A 75 -4.13 -10.16 -18.11
N PHE A 76 -4.50 -9.01 -18.64
CA PHE A 76 -5.05 -8.83 -19.97
C PHE A 76 -4.42 -7.60 -20.63
N THR A 77 -4.28 -7.60 -21.95
CA THR A 77 -3.82 -6.45 -22.71
C THR A 77 -5.00 -5.52 -22.97
N GLU A 78 -4.89 -4.24 -22.61
CA GLU A 78 -5.88 -3.24 -23.03
C GLU A 78 -5.56 -2.83 -24.48
N TYR A 79 -6.54 -2.92 -25.40
CA TYR A 79 -6.38 -2.67 -26.84
C TYR A 79 -5.80 -1.29 -27.23
N THR A 80 -5.65 -0.36 -26.28
CA THR A 80 -5.26 1.03 -26.52
C THR A 80 -3.95 1.43 -25.84
N GLU A 81 -3.30 0.53 -25.10
CA GLU A 81 -2.07 0.82 -24.36
C GLU A 81 -1.08 -0.36 -24.48
N ASP A 82 0.24 -0.08 -24.58
CA ASP A 82 1.33 -1.08 -24.54
C ASP A 82 1.48 -1.78 -23.17
N TYR A 83 0.39 -1.98 -22.43
CA TYR A 83 0.40 -2.46 -21.06
C TYR A 83 -0.44 -3.72 -20.88
N TRP A 84 0.14 -4.66 -20.16
CA TRP A 84 -0.58 -5.75 -19.51
C TRP A 84 -1.17 -5.22 -18.21
N THR A 85 -2.50 -5.24 -18.12
CA THR A 85 -3.25 -4.77 -16.95
C THR A 85 -3.82 -5.96 -16.20
N GLY A 86 -3.61 -5.98 -14.88
CA GLY A 86 -4.06 -7.05 -14.00
C GLY A 86 -4.82 -6.49 -12.83
N ILE A 87 -5.90 -7.15 -12.46
CA ILE A 87 -6.75 -6.73 -11.34
C ILE A 87 -6.93 -7.90 -10.39
N ALA A 88 -6.65 -7.66 -9.11
CA ALA A 88 -6.96 -8.60 -8.04
C ALA A 88 -7.69 -7.91 -6.89
N ARG A 89 -8.35 -8.70 -6.05
CA ARG A 89 -9.08 -8.22 -4.89
C ARG A 89 -8.48 -8.79 -3.61
N ILE A 90 -8.05 -7.91 -2.71
CA ILE A 90 -7.48 -8.27 -1.41
C ILE A 90 -8.55 -8.14 -0.33
N GLY A 91 -8.74 -9.21 0.44
CA GLY A 91 -9.76 -9.32 1.49
C GLY A 91 -9.33 -8.79 2.87
N GLY A 92 -10.32 -8.58 3.74
CA GLY A 92 -10.11 -8.16 5.13
C GLY A 92 -9.69 -9.28 6.09
N ASP A 93 -9.65 -10.51 5.59
CA ASP A 93 -9.19 -11.76 6.17
C ASP A 93 -7.70 -12.01 5.85
N MET A 94 -7.25 -11.63 4.66
CA MET A 94 -5.86 -11.80 4.21
C MET A 94 -4.82 -11.12 5.13
N PRO A 95 -3.58 -11.65 5.23
CA PRO A 95 -2.51 -11.12 6.05
C PRO A 95 -2.19 -9.65 5.78
N THR A 96 -1.95 -8.89 6.84
CA THR A 96 -1.43 -7.52 6.73
C THR A 96 0.09 -7.50 6.68
N GLY A 97 0.66 -6.47 6.06
CA GLY A 97 2.10 -6.28 5.96
C GLY A 97 2.52 -6.02 4.53
N ALA A 98 3.81 -6.21 4.27
CA ALA A 98 4.34 -6.15 2.92
C ALA A 98 3.90 -7.40 2.13
N TRP A 99 3.54 -7.19 0.87
CA TRP A 99 3.24 -8.23 -0.10
C TRP A 99 4.20 -8.08 -1.27
N THR A 100 4.75 -9.19 -1.72
CA THR A 100 5.70 -9.23 -2.84
C THR A 100 4.96 -9.64 -4.10
N LEU A 101 4.84 -8.72 -5.05
CA LEU A 101 4.35 -8.98 -6.39
C LEU A 101 5.52 -9.43 -7.26
N GLN A 102 5.52 -10.67 -7.69
CA GLN A 102 6.41 -11.21 -8.71
C GLN A 102 5.73 -11.10 -10.08
N ILE A 103 6.43 -10.54 -11.05
CA ILE A 103 6.00 -10.43 -12.44
C ILE A 103 6.98 -11.22 -13.29
N THR A 104 6.48 -12.12 -14.11
CA THR A 104 7.29 -12.90 -15.05
C THR A 104 6.75 -12.69 -16.46
N ALA A 105 7.60 -12.14 -17.33
CA ALA A 105 7.37 -12.08 -18.77
C ALA A 105 8.07 -13.26 -19.44
N THR A 106 7.42 -13.88 -20.43
CA THR A 106 7.93 -15.05 -21.15
C THR A 106 7.79 -14.84 -22.65
N ASP A 107 8.84 -15.18 -23.40
CA ASP A 107 8.87 -15.24 -24.87
C ASP A 107 9.52 -16.56 -25.30
N GLY A 108 8.73 -17.49 -25.85
CA GLY A 108 9.17 -18.87 -26.06
C GLY A 108 9.75 -19.52 -24.79
N ASP A 109 11.04 -19.85 -24.82
CA ASP A 109 11.79 -20.46 -23.71
C ASP A 109 12.52 -19.45 -22.81
N THR A 110 12.44 -18.15 -23.14
CA THR A 110 13.13 -17.08 -22.39
C THR A 110 12.18 -16.44 -21.38
N THR A 111 12.68 -16.11 -20.19
CA THR A 111 11.88 -15.50 -19.13
C THR A 111 12.63 -14.39 -18.43
N THR A 112 11.93 -13.29 -18.16
CA THR A 112 12.41 -12.18 -17.34
C THR A 112 11.48 -12.00 -16.16
N THR A 113 12.05 -11.95 -14.95
CA THR A 113 11.29 -11.78 -13.71
C THR A 113 11.68 -10.49 -12.99
N THR A 114 10.71 -9.76 -12.48
CA THR A 114 10.93 -8.63 -11.57
C THR A 114 9.97 -8.67 -10.40
N THR A 115 10.35 -8.06 -9.29
CA THR A 115 9.51 -7.98 -8.08
C THR A 115 9.19 -6.55 -7.71
N ARG A 116 8.01 -6.32 -7.17
CA ARG A 116 7.58 -5.06 -6.55
C ARG A 116 6.88 -5.34 -5.24
N THR A 117 6.79 -4.32 -4.39
CA THR A 117 6.15 -4.46 -3.07
C THR A 117 4.97 -3.51 -2.95
N PHE A 118 3.89 -3.99 -2.36
CA PHE A 118 2.80 -3.16 -1.86
C PHE A 118 2.45 -3.56 -0.43
N TRP A 119 1.69 -2.74 0.27
CA TRP A 119 1.34 -2.96 1.67
C TRP A 119 -0.15 -3.23 1.83
N VAL A 120 -0.52 -4.24 2.61
CA VAL A 120 -1.90 -4.49 3.02
C VAL A 120 -2.07 -4.07 4.48
N LYS A 121 -3.01 -3.17 4.76
CA LYS A 121 -3.26 -2.64 6.10
C LYS A 121 -4.74 -2.66 6.46
N ARG A 122 -5.06 -2.91 7.72
CA ARG A 122 -6.44 -2.76 8.23
C ARG A 122 -6.79 -1.28 8.34
N LYS A 123 -7.94 -0.92 7.78
CA LYS A 123 -8.48 0.45 7.85
C LYS A 123 -8.84 0.82 9.29
N THR A 124 -8.51 2.05 9.68
CA THR A 124 -8.78 2.59 11.03
C THR A 124 -9.53 3.91 10.96
N ALA A 125 -10.17 4.27 12.06
CA ALA A 125 -10.76 5.59 12.28
C ALA A 125 -10.20 6.19 13.57
N THR A 126 -10.13 7.52 13.61
CA THR A 126 -9.72 8.29 14.79
C THR A 126 -10.78 9.34 15.07
N THR A 127 -11.17 9.52 16.33
CA THR A 127 -12.06 10.60 16.76
C THR A 127 -11.31 11.62 17.61
N LEU A 128 -11.84 12.84 17.67
CA LEU A 128 -11.35 13.87 18.58
C LEU A 128 -12.53 14.72 19.06
N VAL A 129 -12.62 14.84 20.37
CA VAL A 129 -13.60 15.64 21.08
C VAL A 129 -12.85 16.58 22.04
N ALA A 130 -13.38 17.78 22.21
CA ALA A 130 -12.93 18.73 23.22
C ALA A 130 -14.03 18.87 24.26
N THR A 131 -13.70 18.82 25.55
CA THR A 131 -14.67 18.99 26.63
C THR A 131 -15.35 20.36 26.61
N LYS A 132 -14.68 21.36 26.04
CA LYS A 132 -15.19 22.72 25.82
C LYS A 132 -14.65 23.23 24.49
N THR A 133 -15.46 23.93 23.73
CA THR A 133 -15.10 24.53 22.43
C THR A 133 -14.94 26.04 22.49
N SER A 134 -15.21 26.61 23.66
CA SER A 134 -15.17 28.02 23.95
C SER A 134 -14.62 28.12 25.37
N VAL A 135 -13.45 28.72 25.56
CA VAL A 135 -12.87 28.97 26.89
C VAL A 135 -12.11 30.30 27.00
N PRO A 136 -11.92 30.86 28.21
CA PRO A 136 -10.97 31.94 28.40
C PRO A 136 -9.54 31.51 28.00
N LYS A 137 -8.75 32.44 27.48
CA LYS A 137 -7.35 32.18 27.09
C LYS A 137 -6.55 31.55 28.24
N GLY A 138 -5.93 30.40 27.97
CA GLY A 138 -5.10 29.67 28.93
C GLY A 138 -5.87 28.75 29.89
N ALA A 139 -7.20 28.73 29.84
CA ALA A 139 -8.01 27.80 30.60
C ALA A 139 -7.74 26.34 30.18
N LYS A 140 -7.94 25.39 31.09
CA LYS A 140 -7.76 23.97 30.79
C LYS A 140 -8.90 23.47 29.89
N VAL A 141 -8.53 22.81 28.80
CA VAL A 141 -9.44 22.02 27.94
C VAL A 141 -8.91 20.62 27.82
N LYS A 142 -9.75 19.61 28.03
CA LYS A 142 -9.38 18.21 27.76
C LYS A 142 -9.79 17.86 26.34
N LEU A 143 -8.82 17.40 25.56
CA LEU A 143 -9.00 16.72 24.29
C LEU A 143 -9.02 15.22 24.55
N TYR A 144 -9.94 14.49 23.94
CA TYR A 144 -10.00 13.04 24.03
C TYR A 144 -10.59 12.42 22.78
N GLY A 145 -10.37 11.13 22.59
CA GLY A 145 -10.90 10.41 21.45
C GLY A 145 -10.59 8.93 21.50
N HIS A 146 -10.98 8.22 20.44
CA HIS A 146 -10.71 6.80 20.26
C HIS A 146 -10.04 6.55 18.91
N VAL A 147 -9.25 5.49 18.87
CA VAL A 147 -8.75 4.88 17.63
C VAL A 147 -9.23 3.43 17.55
N TYR A 148 -9.98 3.12 16.51
CA TYR A 148 -10.60 1.82 16.32
C TYR A 148 -10.54 1.36 14.86
N ARG A 149 -10.82 0.07 14.62
CA ARG A 149 -10.90 -0.51 13.28
C ARG A 149 -12.31 -0.33 12.72
N ILE A 150 -12.45 0.12 11.47
CA ILE A 150 -13.76 0.52 10.88
C ILE A 150 -14.79 -0.63 10.77
N THR A 151 -14.40 -1.88 10.99
CA THR A 151 -15.28 -3.06 10.79
C THR A 151 -15.22 -4.07 11.91
N SER A 152 -14.45 -3.77 12.95
CA SER A 152 -14.48 -4.49 14.21
C SER A 152 -14.24 -3.44 15.26
N ASP A 153 -15.11 -3.33 16.27
CA ASP A 153 -14.87 -2.48 17.44
C ASP A 153 -13.68 -2.98 18.30
N ALA A 154 -12.82 -3.82 17.73
CA ALA A 154 -11.51 -4.14 18.23
C ALA A 154 -10.69 -2.84 18.34
N ASP A 155 -10.63 -2.36 19.56
CA ASP A 155 -9.86 -1.21 19.97
C ASP A 155 -8.37 -1.38 19.69
N LEU A 156 -7.76 -0.30 19.19
CA LEU A 156 -6.34 -0.31 18.85
C LEU A 156 -5.51 0.15 20.04
N ARG A 157 -5.05 -0.84 20.82
CA ARG A 157 -4.25 -0.62 22.03
C ARG A 157 -2.90 0.03 21.74
N HIS A 158 -2.48 0.95 22.60
CA HIS A 158 -1.13 1.56 22.59
C HIS A 158 -0.69 2.20 21.26
N LYS A 159 -1.65 2.52 20.39
CA LYS A 159 -1.40 3.15 19.09
C LYS A 159 -0.98 4.59 19.29
N LEU A 160 0.06 5.01 18.57
CA LEU A 160 0.57 6.38 18.63
C LEU A 160 -0.41 7.33 17.92
N VAL A 161 -0.82 8.37 18.63
CA VAL A 161 -1.70 9.44 18.14
C VAL A 161 -0.95 10.76 18.25
N ARG A 162 -0.81 11.46 17.13
CA ARG A 162 -0.25 12.81 17.06
C ARG A 162 -1.38 13.82 17.08
N ILE A 163 -1.30 14.80 17.97
CA ILE A 163 -2.26 15.91 18.04
C ILE A 163 -1.62 17.11 17.34
N TYR A 164 -2.39 17.71 16.44
CA TYR A 164 -2.01 18.90 15.68
C TYR A 164 -2.98 20.05 15.97
N TYR A 165 -2.50 21.28 15.78
CA TYR A 165 -3.36 22.46 15.72
C TYR A 165 -3.10 23.26 14.44
N ARG A 166 -4.11 24.01 14.01
CA ARG A 166 -4.01 25.05 12.98
C ARG A 166 -4.63 26.32 13.54
N LYS A 167 -3.82 27.39 13.66
CA LYS A 167 -4.29 28.67 14.19
C LYS A 167 -5.37 29.26 13.27
N SER A 168 -6.35 29.94 13.84
CA SER A 168 -7.30 30.75 13.06
C SER A 168 -6.56 31.75 12.17
N GLY A 169 -7.06 31.96 10.95
CA GLY A 169 -6.40 32.80 9.94
C GLY A 169 -5.19 32.16 9.23
N THR A 170 -4.82 30.92 9.58
CA THR A 170 -3.69 30.21 8.93
C THR A 170 -4.13 28.91 8.26
N THR A 171 -3.29 28.41 7.35
CA THR A 171 -3.52 27.16 6.60
C THR A 171 -2.65 25.99 7.08
N ALA A 172 -1.53 26.26 7.75
CA ALA A 172 -0.55 25.25 8.15
C ALA A 172 -0.95 24.52 9.46
N TRP A 173 -0.84 23.19 9.43
CA TRP A 173 -0.95 22.35 10.63
C TRP A 173 0.40 22.27 11.35
N HIS A 174 0.39 22.48 12.66
CA HIS A 174 1.56 22.37 13.53
C HIS A 174 1.40 21.20 14.49
N SER A 175 2.45 20.40 14.65
CA SER A 175 2.45 19.33 15.65
C SER A 175 2.47 19.93 17.05
N PHE A 176 1.54 19.48 17.90
CA PHE A 176 1.47 19.90 19.30
C PHE A 176 2.16 18.88 20.21
N THR A 177 1.71 17.63 20.14
CA THR A 177 2.19 16.56 21.01
C THR A 177 1.83 15.19 20.45
N SER A 178 2.33 14.15 21.08
CA SER A 178 1.89 12.77 20.83
C SER A 178 1.41 12.13 22.12
N VAL A 179 0.41 11.26 22.01
CA VAL A 179 -0.10 10.41 23.07
C VAL A 179 -0.24 8.99 22.55
N ARG A 180 -0.33 8.01 23.45
CA ARG A 180 -0.69 6.64 23.09
C ARG A 180 -2.10 6.37 23.56
N THR A 181 -2.80 5.53 22.81
CA THR A 181 -4.06 4.97 23.28
C THR A 181 -3.82 4.00 24.43
N ASP A 182 -4.82 3.81 25.28
CA ASP A 182 -4.84 2.81 26.35
C ASP A 182 -5.28 1.43 25.82
N GLY A 183 -5.73 0.55 26.73
CA GLY A 183 -6.21 -0.80 26.41
C GLY A 183 -7.54 -0.85 25.64
N THR A 184 -8.25 0.26 25.50
CA THR A 184 -9.52 0.38 24.78
C THR A 184 -9.41 1.39 23.63
N GLY A 185 -8.20 1.67 23.15
CA GLY A 185 -8.03 2.58 22.01
C GLY A 185 -8.34 4.03 22.36
N TYR A 186 -8.62 4.34 23.64
CA TYR A 186 -8.93 5.68 24.13
C TYR A 186 -7.64 6.47 24.33
N PHE A 187 -7.68 7.76 24.04
CA PHE A 187 -6.59 8.69 24.39
C PHE A 187 -7.16 9.99 24.93
N GLU A 188 -6.38 10.67 25.78
CA GLU A 188 -6.69 12.01 26.23
C GLU A 188 -5.44 12.89 26.38
N LYS A 189 -5.65 14.21 26.29
CA LYS A 189 -4.63 15.23 26.56
C LYS A 189 -5.30 16.49 27.07
N THR A 190 -4.81 17.02 28.19
CA THR A 190 -5.20 18.36 28.64
C THR A 190 -4.30 19.41 28.01
N ILE A 191 -4.91 20.45 27.44
CA ILE A 191 -4.25 21.59 26.80
C ILE A 191 -4.68 22.90 27.49
N ARG A 192 -3.94 23.98 27.20
CA ARG A 192 -4.25 25.36 27.60
C ARG A 192 -4.15 26.28 26.38
N PRO A 193 -5.20 26.35 25.53
CA PRO A 193 -5.15 27.11 24.30
C PRO A 193 -5.02 28.60 24.61
N LYS A 194 -4.10 29.29 23.90
CA LYS A 194 -3.85 30.74 24.05
C LYS A 194 -4.39 31.55 22.87
N PHE A 195 -4.94 30.87 21.88
CA PHE A 195 -5.40 31.39 20.62
C PHE A 195 -6.42 30.42 20.04
N ASP A 196 -7.26 30.95 19.16
CA ASP A 196 -8.26 30.18 18.45
C ASP A 196 -7.57 29.24 17.48
N ALA A 197 -8.00 27.99 17.47
CA ALA A 197 -7.41 26.98 16.60
C ALA A 197 -8.36 25.83 16.31
N LYS A 198 -8.16 25.21 15.15
CA LYS A 198 -8.66 23.87 14.85
C LYS A 198 -7.65 22.85 15.35
N TRP A 199 -8.15 21.79 15.97
CA TRP A 199 -7.37 20.69 16.53
C TRP A 199 -7.71 19.39 15.82
N MET A 200 -6.71 18.54 15.59
CA MET A 200 -6.91 17.26 14.89
C MET A 200 -6.02 16.20 15.52
N ALA A 201 -6.55 14.99 15.65
CA ALA A 201 -5.80 13.82 16.06
C ALA A 201 -5.50 12.94 14.83
N VAL A 202 -4.26 12.48 14.73
CA VAL A 202 -3.81 11.61 13.64
C VAL A 202 -3.22 10.35 14.25
N SER A 203 -3.87 9.22 14.03
CA SER A 203 -3.30 7.92 14.37
C SER A 203 -2.27 7.52 13.32
N VAL A 204 -1.06 7.19 13.77
CA VAL A 204 0.08 6.87 12.90
C VAL A 204 -0.11 5.47 12.30
N ALA A 205 0.26 5.30 11.03
CA ALA A 205 0.25 4.00 10.37
C ALA A 205 1.29 3.05 10.99
N THR A 206 0.98 1.76 11.00
CA THR A 206 1.92 0.68 11.31
C THR A 206 1.98 -0.29 10.13
N ASN A 207 2.67 -1.43 10.28
CA ASN A 207 2.63 -2.50 9.27
C ASN A 207 1.26 -3.17 9.19
N THR A 208 0.47 -3.11 10.27
CA THR A 208 -0.85 -3.75 10.38
C THR A 208 -1.99 -2.77 10.12
N TYR A 209 -1.86 -1.53 10.59
CA TYR A 209 -2.96 -0.57 10.63
C TYR A 209 -2.67 0.66 9.78
N ALA A 210 -3.67 1.08 9.01
CA ALA A 210 -3.61 2.31 8.24
C ALA A 210 -3.55 3.56 9.14
N LYS A 211 -3.09 4.66 8.57
CA LYS A 211 -3.20 6.00 9.16
C LYS A 211 -4.68 6.37 9.23
N SER A 212 -5.09 7.16 10.22
CA SER A 212 -6.40 7.81 10.18
C SER A 212 -6.35 9.17 10.86
N GLU A 213 -7.23 10.06 10.43
CA GLU A 213 -7.31 11.44 10.91
C GLU A 213 -8.72 11.68 11.46
N SER A 214 -8.81 12.39 12.57
CA SER A 214 -10.10 12.84 13.09
C SER A 214 -10.63 14.02 12.29
N PRO A 215 -11.95 14.26 12.31
CA PRO A 215 -12.47 15.58 12.02
C PRO A 215 -11.79 16.64 12.88
N ALA A 216 -11.58 17.83 12.32
CA ALA A 216 -10.98 18.93 13.04
C ALA A 216 -11.98 19.55 14.03
N LYS A 217 -11.55 19.78 15.27
CA LYS A 217 -12.36 20.43 16.31
C LYS A 217 -11.90 21.86 16.55
N PHE A 218 -12.79 22.82 16.36
CA PHE A 218 -12.51 24.22 16.65
C PHE A 218 -12.64 24.53 18.14
N ILE A 219 -11.67 25.27 18.68
CA ILE A 219 -11.69 25.84 20.03
C ILE A 219 -11.45 27.33 19.92
N ASP A 220 -12.41 28.10 20.41
CA ASP A 220 -12.41 29.56 20.52
C ASP A 220 -11.88 30.01 21.89
N THR A 221 -11.12 31.11 21.90
CA THR A 221 -10.48 31.68 23.08
C THR A 221 -10.76 33.18 23.26
N TRP A 222 -11.46 33.55 24.33
CA TRP A 222 -11.72 34.97 24.65
C TRP A 222 -10.77 35.52 25.72
N PRO A 223 -10.57 36.85 25.76
CA PRO A 223 -9.93 37.53 26.89
C PRO A 223 -10.66 37.25 28.20
N TYR A 224 -9.93 37.24 29.32
CA TYR A 224 -10.55 37.26 30.64
C TYR A 224 -11.20 38.61 30.93
#